data_AF-A0A7Y4RD20-F1
#
_entry.id   AF-A0A7Y4RD20-F1
#
_cell.length_a   1.000
_cell.length_b   1.000
_cell.length_c   1.000
_cell.angle_alpha   90.00
_cell.angle_beta   90.00
_cell.angle_gamma   90.00
#
_symmetry.space_group_name_H-M   'P 1'
#
loop_
_entity.id
_entity.type
_entity.pdbx_description
1 polymer ?
#
loop_
_entity_poly.entity_id
_entity_poly.type
_entity_poly.pdbx_seq_one_letter_code
_entity_poly.pdbx_strand_id
1 'polypeptide(L)'
;MKRQFLLIMALLFLTILSACGGQPTQTPLEPASPTEAIVQPTQTTAAATSAPVSTDTVPAVTDTPAAVTTSVSFINDVMPILESRCVKCHGGEQTKEGLDIKTYEGLMTGSSNGPVIEAGNANNSFFVQQIINGKMPKRGPKLTPKEIQIISDWINSGAINN
;
A
#
# COMPACT_ATOMS: atom_id res chain seq x y z
N MET A 1 23.48 29.88 -48.35
CA MET A 1 22.41 30.25 -47.39
C MET A 1 22.26 29.31 -46.18
N LYS A 2 22.74 28.05 -46.19
CA LYS A 2 22.63 27.13 -45.03
C LYS A 2 23.73 27.25 -43.97
N ARG A 3 24.89 27.85 -44.30
CA ARG A 3 26.00 28.07 -43.35
C ARG A 3 25.87 29.35 -42.51
N GLN A 4 25.14 30.37 -43.01
CA GLN A 4 24.86 31.61 -42.28
C GLN A 4 23.84 31.41 -41.15
N PHE A 5 22.91 30.46 -41.34
CA PHE A 5 21.86 30.14 -40.36
C PHE A 5 22.39 29.39 -39.13
N LEU A 6 23.48 28.63 -39.29
CA LEU A 6 24.10 27.85 -38.23
C LEU A 6 24.97 28.70 -37.28
N LEU A 7 25.45 29.85 -37.75
CA LEU A 7 26.24 30.79 -36.95
C LEU A 7 25.35 31.76 -36.12
N ILE A 8 24.09 31.97 -36.52
CA ILE A 8 23.14 32.84 -35.79
C ILE A 8 22.43 32.08 -34.65
N MET A 9 22.27 30.75 -34.77
CA MET A 9 21.73 29.88 -33.70
C MET A 9 22.76 29.47 -32.64
N ALA A 10 24.03 29.82 -32.80
CA ALA A 10 25.10 29.57 -31.82
C ALA A 10 25.40 30.79 -30.91
N LEU A 11 24.80 31.95 -31.17
CA LEU A 11 25.03 33.20 -30.43
C LEU A 11 23.86 33.64 -29.53
N LEU A 12 22.82 32.81 -29.39
CA LEU A 12 21.60 33.11 -28.61
C LEU A 12 21.37 32.23 -27.37
N PHE A 13 22.37 31.45 -26.93
CA PHE A 13 22.29 30.65 -25.68
C PHE A 13 23.52 30.80 -24.77
N LEU A 14 24.20 31.96 -24.82
CA LEU A 14 25.42 32.21 -24.04
C LEU A 14 25.29 33.37 -23.02
N THR A 15 24.14 33.57 -22.35
CA THR A 15 24.00 34.65 -21.35
C THR A 15 22.97 34.41 -20.23
N ILE A 16 22.92 33.24 -19.58
CA ILE A 16 22.27 33.16 -18.26
C ILE A 16 23.10 32.34 -17.25
N LEU A 17 24.30 32.87 -16.96
CA LEU A 17 25.08 32.55 -15.77
C LEU A 17 24.74 33.62 -14.72
N SER A 18 23.78 33.36 -13.82
CA SER A 18 23.55 34.19 -12.64
C SER A 18 22.75 33.43 -11.58
N ALA A 19 23.48 32.90 -10.59
CA ALA A 19 23.29 33.14 -9.16
C ALA A 19 23.82 31.95 -8.33
N CYS A 20 25.03 32.13 -7.80
CA CYS A 20 25.54 31.41 -6.63
C CYS A 20 25.07 32.11 -5.34
N GLY A 21 24.93 31.34 -4.26
CA GLY A 21 24.78 31.79 -2.86
C GLY A 21 23.38 31.56 -2.30
N GLY A 22 23.13 30.94 -1.15
CA GLY A 22 23.90 30.33 -0.04
C GLY A 22 22.86 29.52 0.78
N GLN A 23 23.13 28.73 1.82
CA GLN A 23 24.25 28.54 2.74
C GLN A 23 23.98 27.19 3.47
N PRO A 24 24.98 26.47 3.99
CA PRO A 24 24.77 25.27 4.79
C PRO A 24 24.34 25.64 6.21
N THR A 25 23.21 25.09 6.68
CA THR A 25 22.86 25.12 8.10
C THR A 25 23.03 23.74 8.70
N GLN A 26 23.77 23.75 9.79
CA GLN A 26 24.37 22.64 10.48
C GLN A 26 23.43 22.11 11.57
N THR A 27 23.56 20.81 11.83
CA THR A 27 23.02 19.97 12.91
C THR A 27 23.08 20.59 14.31
N PRO A 28 22.10 20.34 15.19
CA PRO A 28 22.32 19.47 16.38
C PRO A 28 21.22 18.38 16.51
N LEU A 29 21.54 17.08 16.61
CA LEU A 29 21.77 16.27 17.83
C LEU A 29 20.66 16.31 18.91
N GLU A 30 19.89 15.20 18.97
CA GLU A 30 19.34 14.47 20.14
C GLU A 30 18.33 15.15 21.11
N PRO A 31 17.46 14.38 21.83
CA PRO A 31 17.80 13.20 22.63
C PRO A 31 16.94 11.95 22.39
N ALA A 32 17.54 10.80 22.70
CA ALA A 32 16.86 9.55 23.00
C ALA A 32 16.02 9.66 24.29
N SER A 33 14.82 9.05 24.28
CA SER A 33 14.14 8.51 25.47
C SER A 33 12.81 7.83 25.11
N PRO A 34 12.30 6.89 25.92
CA PRO A 34 12.99 5.97 26.82
C PRO A 34 12.62 4.51 26.54
N THR A 35 13.53 3.63 26.97
CA THR A 35 13.26 2.25 27.36
C THR A 35 12.09 2.20 28.34
N GLU A 36 10.97 1.59 27.95
CA GLU A 36 10.02 1.01 28.89
C GLU A 36 9.96 -0.50 28.64
N ALA A 37 10.76 -1.20 29.44
CA ALA A 37 10.50 -2.59 29.82
C ALA A 37 9.21 -2.64 30.67
N ILE A 38 8.74 -3.86 31.01
CA ILE A 38 7.62 -4.19 31.95
C ILE A 38 6.30 -4.34 31.13
N VAL A 39 5.64 -5.49 30.91
CA VAL A 39 5.56 -6.82 31.54
C VAL A 39 5.06 -7.84 30.50
N GLN A 40 5.65 -9.04 30.47
CA GLN A 40 5.00 -10.23 29.93
C GLN A 40 3.99 -10.76 30.96
N PRO A 41 2.70 -10.93 30.65
CA PRO A 41 1.92 -11.96 31.32
C PRO A 41 2.22 -13.29 30.62
N THR A 42 3.02 -14.11 31.31
CA THR A 42 3.09 -15.56 31.10
C THR A 42 1.67 -16.12 31.19
N GLN A 43 1.08 -16.53 30.06
CA GLN A 43 -0.12 -17.36 30.11
C GLN A 43 0.31 -18.82 30.27
N THR A 44 0.26 -19.20 31.53
CA THR A 44 0.28 -20.56 32.07
C THR A 44 -0.61 -21.51 31.28
N THR A 45 0.00 -22.63 30.91
CA THR A 45 -0.61 -23.88 30.46
C THR A 45 -1.64 -24.38 31.48
N ALA A 46 -2.87 -24.63 31.07
CA ALA A 46 -3.78 -25.53 31.78
C ALA A 46 -4.47 -26.46 30.79
N ALA A 47 -4.28 -27.74 31.06
CA ALA A 47 -4.70 -28.87 30.27
C ALA A 47 -6.22 -29.11 30.34
N ALA A 48 -6.65 -29.88 29.34
CA ALA A 48 -7.92 -30.57 29.17
C ALA A 48 -8.66 -30.95 30.46
N THR A 49 -9.98 -30.75 30.44
CA THR A 49 -10.96 -31.61 31.11
C THR A 49 -12.19 -31.70 30.21
N SER A 50 -12.47 -32.92 29.75
CA SER A 50 -13.67 -33.31 29.02
C SER A 50 -14.77 -33.70 30.00
N ALA A 51 -15.99 -33.18 29.84
CA ALA A 51 -17.26 -33.79 30.29
C ALA A 51 -18.46 -33.01 29.67
N PRO A 52 -19.71 -33.51 29.69
CA PRO A 52 -20.43 -33.89 28.49
C PRO A 52 -21.54 -32.91 28.05
N VAL A 53 -21.92 -33.11 26.79
CA VAL A 53 -23.08 -32.62 26.05
C VAL A 53 -24.33 -32.44 26.93
N SER A 54 -24.84 -31.20 26.98
CA SER A 54 -26.24 -30.92 27.30
C SER A 54 -26.94 -30.51 26.00
N THR A 55 -27.87 -31.35 25.58
CA THR A 55 -28.79 -31.11 24.47
C THR A 55 -29.85 -30.12 24.96
N ASP A 56 -29.61 -28.83 24.76
CA ASP A 56 -30.68 -27.83 24.78
C ASP A 56 -31.12 -27.56 23.34
N THR A 57 -32.35 -27.99 23.06
CA THR A 57 -33.09 -27.71 21.84
C THR A 57 -33.32 -26.21 21.73
N VAL A 58 -32.44 -25.50 21.02
CA VAL A 58 -32.66 -24.11 20.61
C VAL A 58 -33.59 -24.13 19.38
N PRO A 59 -34.78 -23.51 19.43
CA PRO A 59 -35.59 -23.34 18.23
C PRO A 59 -34.81 -22.46 17.23
N ALA A 60 -34.76 -22.92 15.99
CA ALA A 60 -34.14 -22.22 14.87
C ALA A 60 -34.84 -20.87 14.62
N VAL A 61 -34.35 -19.83 15.27
CA VAL A 61 -34.50 -18.46 14.79
C VAL A 61 -33.54 -18.30 13.62
N THR A 62 -34.07 -18.46 12.41
CA THR A 62 -33.43 -17.96 11.19
C THR A 62 -33.53 -16.44 11.16
N ASP A 63 -32.84 -15.77 12.10
CA ASP A 63 -32.36 -14.42 11.87
C ASP A 63 -31.12 -14.55 11.00
N THR A 64 -31.34 -14.69 9.70
CA THR A 64 -30.29 -14.42 8.72
C THR A 64 -30.14 -12.91 8.70
N PRO A 65 -29.05 -12.32 9.25
CA PRO A 65 -28.80 -10.91 9.02
C PRO A 65 -28.56 -10.80 7.52
N ALA A 66 -29.41 -10.06 6.81
CA ALA A 66 -29.10 -9.65 5.45
C ALA A 66 -27.72 -9.01 5.51
N ALA A 67 -26.73 -9.68 4.94
CA ALA A 67 -25.36 -9.19 4.90
C ALA A 67 -25.42 -7.84 4.19
N VAL A 68 -25.30 -6.77 4.96
CA VAL A 68 -25.10 -5.43 4.42
C VAL A 68 -23.72 -5.50 3.79
N THR A 69 -23.67 -5.83 2.51
CA THR A 69 -22.45 -5.72 1.72
C THR A 69 -22.23 -4.24 1.45
N THR A 70 -21.78 -3.51 2.47
CA THR A 70 -21.12 -2.23 2.25
C THR A 70 -19.92 -2.53 1.35
N SER A 71 -20.05 -2.16 0.09
CA SER A 71 -18.98 -2.26 -0.90
C SER A 71 -17.78 -1.45 -0.43
N VAL A 72 -16.59 -2.05 -0.48
CA VAL A 72 -15.34 -1.36 -0.16
C VAL A 72 -15.10 -0.25 -1.19
N SER A 73 -14.82 0.96 -0.73
CA SER A 73 -14.52 2.11 -1.58
C SER A 73 -13.03 2.18 -1.90
N PHE A 74 -12.71 2.35 -3.19
CA PHE A 74 -11.32 2.52 -3.59
C PHE A 74 -10.71 3.76 -2.93
N ILE A 75 -11.38 4.91 -3.00
CA ILE A 75 -10.80 6.17 -2.52
C ILE A 75 -10.79 6.26 -0.99
N ASN A 76 -11.80 5.73 -0.31
CA ASN A 76 -11.94 5.89 1.13
C ASN A 76 -11.27 4.77 1.94
N ASP A 77 -11.26 3.54 1.42
CA ASP A 77 -10.76 2.38 2.17
C ASP A 77 -9.42 1.86 1.64
N VAL A 78 -9.24 1.81 0.32
CA VAL A 78 -8.04 1.21 -0.30
C VAL A 78 -6.91 2.22 -0.43
N MET A 79 -7.17 3.40 -0.99
CA MET A 79 -6.14 4.40 -1.27
C MET A 79 -5.34 4.82 -0.02
N PRO A 80 -5.94 5.04 1.17
CA PRO A 80 -5.15 5.39 2.37
C PRO A 80 -4.14 4.30 2.77
N ILE A 81 -4.46 3.03 2.52
CA ILE A 81 -3.53 1.91 2.74
C ILE A 81 -2.40 1.98 1.71
N LEU A 82 -2.72 2.23 0.44
CA LEU A 82 -1.73 2.32 -0.63
C LEU A 82 -0.78 3.51 -0.43
N GLU A 83 -1.28 4.66 -0.02
CA GLU A 83 -0.49 5.85 0.29
C GLU A 83 0.48 5.59 1.43
N SER A 84 0.00 4.98 2.51
CA SER A 84 0.83 4.72 3.70
C SER A 84 1.86 3.61 3.51
N ARG A 85 1.59 2.61 2.66
CA ARG A 85 2.42 1.41 2.54
C ARG A 85 3.25 1.34 1.25
N CYS A 86 2.79 1.94 0.16
CA CYS A 86 3.26 1.60 -1.19
C CYS A 86 3.84 2.78 -1.97
N VAL A 87 3.22 3.97 -1.89
CA VAL A 87 3.54 5.13 -2.74
C VAL A 87 5.02 5.53 -2.67
N LYS A 88 5.68 5.39 -1.51
CA LYS A 88 7.11 5.71 -1.37
C LYS A 88 8.02 5.01 -2.39
N CYS A 89 7.66 3.80 -2.83
CA CYS A 89 8.44 3.05 -3.83
C CYS A 89 7.74 2.97 -5.19
N HIS A 90 6.42 3.13 -5.23
CA HIS A 90 5.57 2.87 -6.41
C HIS A 90 4.77 4.09 -6.86
N GLY A 91 5.20 5.31 -6.54
CA GLY A 91 4.47 6.54 -6.89
C GLY A 91 5.36 7.77 -7.06
N GLY A 92 6.67 7.61 -7.29
CA GLY A 92 7.61 8.72 -7.43
C GLY A 92 8.29 8.74 -8.79
N GLU A 93 9.26 9.64 -8.97
CA GLU A 93 10.06 9.70 -10.22
C GLU A 93 10.85 8.40 -10.48
N GLN A 94 11.08 7.59 -9.44
CA GLN A 94 11.78 6.30 -9.51
C GLN A 94 10.85 5.15 -9.10
N THR A 95 9.66 5.10 -9.71
CA THR A 95 8.66 4.04 -9.50
C THR A 95 9.23 2.66 -9.82
N LYS A 96 9.22 1.76 -8.82
CA LYS A 96 9.74 0.40 -8.95
C LYS A 96 8.84 -0.44 -9.87
N GLU A 97 9.51 -1.18 -10.76
CA GLU A 97 8.86 -2.07 -11.75
C GLU A 97 7.82 -1.36 -12.64
N GLY A 98 7.86 -0.03 -12.74
CA GLY A 98 6.89 0.75 -13.52
C GLY A 98 5.45 0.72 -13.00
N LEU A 99 5.20 0.20 -11.79
CA LEU A 99 3.85 0.14 -11.20
C LEU A 99 3.50 1.46 -10.51
N ASP A 100 2.60 2.26 -11.09
CA ASP A 100 2.08 3.48 -10.47
C ASP A 100 0.89 3.17 -9.56
N ILE A 101 1.05 3.40 -8.26
CA ILE A 101 0.02 3.15 -7.23
C ILE A 101 -0.75 4.43 -6.86
N LYS A 102 -0.33 5.61 -7.33
CA LYS A 102 -0.96 6.89 -6.93
C LYS A 102 -2.34 7.11 -7.52
N THR A 103 -2.66 6.39 -8.60
CA THR A 103 -3.93 6.55 -9.31
C THR A 103 -4.58 5.19 -9.48
N TYR A 104 -5.91 5.20 -9.56
CA TYR A 104 -6.67 4.00 -9.88
C TYR A 104 -6.21 3.43 -11.23
N GLU A 105 -6.10 4.30 -12.24
CA GLU A 105 -5.72 3.94 -13.60
C GLU A 105 -4.32 3.33 -13.67
N GLY A 106 -3.35 3.90 -12.94
CA GLY A 106 -2.00 3.36 -12.85
C GLY A 106 -1.98 1.97 -12.23
N LEU A 107 -2.69 1.79 -11.11
CA LEU A 107 -2.73 0.52 -10.40
C LEU A 107 -3.38 -0.59 -11.25
N MET A 108 -4.46 -0.24 -11.97
CA MET A 108 -5.19 -1.17 -12.84
C MET A 108 -4.47 -1.43 -14.17
N THR A 109 -3.68 -0.48 -14.68
CA THR A 109 -2.79 -0.69 -15.83
C THR A 109 -1.71 -1.73 -15.51
N GLY A 110 -1.21 -1.71 -14.28
CA GLY A 110 -0.22 -2.67 -13.79
C GLY A 110 1.22 -2.18 -13.92
N SER A 111 2.14 -3.14 -14.02
CA SER A 111 3.58 -2.90 -13.99
C SER A 111 4.21 -3.07 -15.37
N SER A 112 5.51 -2.83 -15.48
CA SER A 112 6.29 -3.17 -16.68
C SER A 112 6.25 -4.66 -17.04
N ASN A 113 5.85 -5.53 -16.11
CA ASN A 113 5.69 -6.97 -16.32
C ASN A 113 4.23 -7.37 -16.61
N GLY A 114 3.33 -6.41 -16.79
CA GLY A 114 1.90 -6.63 -17.06
C GLY A 114 0.99 -6.36 -15.86
N PRO A 115 -0.30 -6.76 -15.98
CA PRO A 115 -1.31 -6.54 -14.96
C PRO A 115 -0.92 -7.16 -13.62
N VAL A 116 -1.23 -6.46 -12.53
CA VAL A 116 -0.97 -6.96 -11.16
C VAL A 116 -2.25 -7.27 -10.39
N ILE A 117 -3.40 -6.76 -10.86
CA ILE A 117 -4.73 -7.01 -10.31
C ILE A 117 -5.55 -7.79 -11.32
N GLU A 118 -6.18 -8.85 -10.84
CA GLU A 118 -7.26 -9.55 -11.52
C GLU A 118 -8.57 -9.20 -10.84
N ALA A 119 -9.35 -8.29 -11.45
CA ALA A 119 -10.65 -7.89 -10.93
C ALA A 119 -11.57 -9.11 -10.74
N GLY A 120 -12.14 -9.25 -9.55
CA GLY A 120 -12.95 -10.40 -9.15
C GLY A 120 -12.15 -11.58 -8.58
N ASN A 121 -10.81 -11.53 -8.57
CA ASN A 121 -9.99 -12.64 -8.07
C ASN A 121 -8.74 -12.15 -7.32
N ALA A 122 -8.91 -11.83 -6.03
CA ALA A 122 -7.80 -11.42 -5.18
C ALA A 122 -6.73 -12.52 -5.04
N ASN A 123 -7.11 -13.79 -4.98
CA ASN A 123 -6.16 -14.89 -4.79
C ASN A 123 -5.21 -15.07 -5.97
N ASN A 124 -5.69 -14.81 -7.19
CA ASN A 124 -4.86 -14.89 -8.39
C ASN A 124 -4.20 -13.55 -8.77
N SER A 125 -4.56 -12.46 -8.08
CA SER A 125 -3.90 -11.17 -8.26
C SER A 125 -2.48 -11.20 -7.71
N PHE A 126 -1.48 -11.03 -8.59
CA PHE A 126 -0.07 -10.95 -8.21
C PHE A 126 0.17 -9.91 -7.11
N PHE A 127 -0.55 -8.78 -7.16
CA PHE A 127 -0.52 -7.74 -6.14
C PHE A 127 -0.76 -8.29 -4.72
N VAL A 128 -1.84 -9.07 -4.55
CA VAL A 128 -2.23 -9.66 -3.26
C VAL A 128 -1.26 -10.75 -2.83
N GLN A 129 -0.81 -11.58 -3.76
CA GLN A 129 0.18 -12.63 -3.48
C GLN A 129 1.47 -12.04 -2.92
N GLN A 130 1.95 -10.91 -3.46
CA GLN A 130 3.16 -10.26 -2.98
C GLN A 130 3.00 -9.68 -1.57
N ILE A 131 1.80 -9.23 -1.22
CA ILE A 131 1.47 -8.73 0.12
C ILE A 131 1.42 -9.90 1.13
N ILE A 132 0.64 -10.94 0.84
CA ILE A 132 0.44 -12.09 1.74
C ILE A 132 1.75 -12.87 1.96
N ASN A 133 2.56 -13.02 0.91
CA ASN A 133 3.87 -13.68 1.01
C ASN A 133 4.95 -12.81 1.69
N GLY A 134 4.57 -11.64 2.23
CA GLY A 134 5.48 -10.74 2.92
C GLY A 134 6.58 -10.18 2.02
N LYS A 135 6.41 -10.19 0.70
CA LYS A 135 7.38 -9.61 -0.24
C LYS A 135 7.22 -8.11 -0.36
N MET A 136 5.99 -7.62 -0.20
CA MET A 136 5.65 -6.20 -0.18
C MET A 136 4.99 -5.80 1.16
N PRO A 137 5.22 -4.56 1.63
CA PRO A 137 6.28 -3.64 1.22
C PRO A 137 7.68 -4.22 1.49
N LYS A 138 8.66 -4.02 0.59
CA LYS A 138 10.04 -4.54 0.79
C LYS A 138 10.72 -3.97 2.03
N ARG A 139 10.35 -2.75 2.42
CA ARG A 139 10.88 -2.03 3.58
C ARG A 139 9.72 -1.40 4.34
N GLY A 140 9.86 -1.27 5.65
CA GLY A 140 8.83 -0.73 6.52
C GLY A 140 7.80 -1.77 6.99
N PRO A 141 6.76 -1.34 7.72
CA PRO A 141 5.76 -2.23 8.27
C PRO A 141 4.99 -2.97 7.18
N LYS A 142 4.66 -4.24 7.45
CA LYS A 142 3.73 -5.02 6.63
C LYS A 142 2.30 -4.56 6.86
N LEU A 143 1.43 -4.93 5.92
CA LEU A 143 0.00 -4.75 6.10
C LEU A 143 -0.49 -5.69 7.20
N THR A 144 -1.38 -5.18 8.03
CA THR A 144 -2.16 -5.95 8.99
C THR A 144 -3.15 -6.87 8.27
N PRO A 145 -3.63 -7.94 8.91
CA PRO A 145 -4.66 -8.80 8.32
C PRO A 145 -5.90 -8.02 7.87
N LYS A 146 -6.29 -6.96 8.60
CA LYS A 146 -7.44 -6.12 8.25
C LYS A 146 -7.20 -5.30 6.98
N GLU A 147 -6.02 -4.69 6.83
CA GLU A 147 -5.66 -3.95 5.62
C GLU A 147 -5.60 -4.89 4.40
N ILE A 148 -5.05 -6.10 4.56
CA ILE A 148 -5.04 -7.11 3.48
C ILE A 148 -6.46 -7.51 3.09
N GLN A 149 -7.35 -7.69 4.08
CA GLN A 149 -8.74 -8.05 3.84
C GLN A 149 -9.46 -6.95 3.05
N ILE A 150 -9.29 -5.67 3.41
CA ILE A 150 -9.89 -4.54 2.70
C ILE A 150 -9.50 -4.54 1.21
N ILE A 151 -8.20 -4.69 0.92
CA ILE A 151 -7.69 -4.76 -0.45
C ILE A 151 -8.27 -5.99 -1.19
N SER A 152 -8.30 -7.15 -0.53
CA SER A 152 -8.80 -8.38 -1.13
C SER A 152 -10.29 -8.31 -1.43
N ASP A 153 -11.09 -7.74 -0.52
CA ASP A 153 -12.53 -7.55 -0.69
C ASP A 153 -12.84 -6.58 -1.83
N TRP A 154 -12.08 -5.48 -1.92
CA TRP A 154 -12.21 -4.56 -3.04
C TRP A 154 -11.90 -5.25 -4.38
N ILE A 155 -10.81 -6.02 -4.48
CA ILE A 155 -10.47 -6.75 -5.71
C ILE A 155 -11.55 -7.78 -6.04
N ASN A 156 -12.00 -8.58 -5.07
CA ASN A 156 -13.05 -9.58 -5.26
C ASN A 156 -14.40 -8.95 -5.66
N SER A 157 -14.64 -7.71 -5.26
CA SER A 157 -15.83 -6.93 -5.66
C SER A 157 -15.70 -6.31 -7.06
N GLY A 158 -14.67 -6.67 -7.82
CA GLY A 158 -14.45 -6.19 -9.19
C GLY A 158 -13.46 -5.04 -9.30
N ALA A 159 -12.76 -4.69 -8.22
CA ALA A 159 -11.75 -3.64 -8.19
C ALA A 159 -12.26 -2.30 -8.75
N ILE A 160 -13.50 -1.91 -8.41
CA ILE A 160 -14.17 -0.72 -8.97
C ILE A 160 -13.60 0.59 -8.43
N ASN A 161 -13.66 1.66 -9.24
CA ASN A 161 -13.32 3.02 -8.80
C ASN A 161 -14.57 3.71 -8.23
N ASN A 162 -14.74 3.71 -6.90
CA ASN A 162 -15.93 4.17 -6.17
C ASN A 162 -15.63 4.98 -4.91
#